data_AF-X0YHI4-F1
#
_entry.id   AF-X0YHI4-F1
#
_cell.length_a   1.000
_cell.length_b   1.000
_cell.length_c   1.000
_cell.angle_alpha   90.00
_cell.angle_beta   90.00
_cell.angle_gamma   90.00
#
_symmetry.space_group_name_H-M   'P 1'
#
loop_
_entity.id
_entity.type
_entity.pdbx_description
1 polymer ?
#
loop_
_entity_poly.entity_id
_entity_poly.type
_entity_poly.pdbx_seq_one_letter_code
_entity_poly.pdbx_strand_id
1 'polypeptide(L)'
;MKQKLSISEILNLLPHRYPFLLVDKILEQEENKIIGVKNVTINEPFFQGHFPGHPVMPGVLILEAMAQTGGVLMFSKEENKGKIPLFAGIDKARFKKPVYPGDQLIIKVEIVKMV
;
A
#
# COMPACT_ATOMS: atom_id res chain seq x y z
N MET A 1 4.49 -12.84 16.71
CA MET A 1 4.33 -11.58 17.46
C MET A 1 3.89 -10.51 16.48
N LYS A 2 2.98 -9.61 16.85
CA LYS A 2 2.53 -8.52 15.98
C LYS A 2 3.65 -7.49 15.82
N GLN A 3 4.24 -7.39 14.63
CA GLN A 3 5.29 -6.42 14.35
C GLN A 3 4.70 -5.13 13.77
N LYS A 4 5.22 -3.99 14.24
CA LYS A 4 4.96 -2.66 13.67
C LYS A 4 6.18 -2.24 12.85
N LEU A 5 5.96 -1.64 11.69
CA LEU A 5 7.03 -1.13 10.84
C LEU A 5 6.83 0.35 10.56
N SER A 6 7.90 1.12 10.73
CA SER A 6 8.05 2.51 10.33
C SER A 6 8.39 2.65 8.85
N ILE A 7 8.33 3.87 8.32
CA ILE A 7 8.69 4.15 6.93
C ILE A 7 10.13 3.73 6.60
N SER A 8 11.07 3.88 7.54
CA SER A 8 12.47 3.50 7.33
C SER A 8 12.62 2.00 7.08
N GLU A 9 11.85 1.18 7.80
CA GLU A 9 11.84 -0.27 7.61
C GLU A 9 11.16 -0.66 6.29
N ILE A 10 10.05 0.00 5.96
CA ILE A 10 9.33 -0.21 4.69
C ILE A 10 10.24 0.12 3.49
N LEU A 11 11.03 1.19 3.55
CA LEU A 11 11.99 1.57 2.50
C LEU A 11 13.08 0.52 2.26
N ASN A 12 13.45 -0.24 3.28
CA ASN A 12 14.43 -1.33 3.15
C ASN A 12 13.81 -2.60 2.54
N LEU A 13 12.50 -2.80 2.70
CA LEU A 13 11.78 -3.98 2.21
C LEU A 13 11.25 -3.79 0.79
N LEU A 14 10.70 -2.62 0.48
CA LEU A 14 10.12 -2.32 -0.82
C LEU A 14 11.09 -1.57 -1.73
N PRO A 15 11.13 -1.88 -3.04
CA PRO A 15 11.91 -1.12 -4.00
C PRO A 15 11.26 0.22 -4.39
N HIS A 16 9.95 0.40 -4.13
CA HIS A 16 9.20 1.60 -4.47
C HIS A 16 9.77 2.85 -3.79
N ARG A 17 9.79 3.98 -4.51
CA ARG A 17 10.24 5.30 -4.02
C ARG A 17 9.26 6.38 -4.48
N TYR A 18 9.44 7.60 -3.99
CA TYR A 18 8.64 8.75 -4.44
C TYR A 18 8.66 8.88 -5.97
N PRO A 19 7.51 9.16 -6.62
CA PRO A 19 6.18 9.42 -6.05
C PRO A 19 5.29 8.18 -5.89
N PHE A 20 5.84 6.96 -5.95
CA PHE A 20 5.10 5.71 -6.08
C PHE A 20 5.23 4.74 -4.89
N LEU A 21 5.80 5.18 -3.76
CA LEU A 21 5.68 4.45 -2.49
C LEU A 21 4.43 4.96 -1.76
N LEU A 22 3.46 4.07 -1.53
CA LEU A 22 2.11 4.39 -1.06
C LEU A 22 1.72 3.67 0.23
N VAL A 23 2.71 3.27 1.04
CA VAL A 23 2.51 2.70 2.38
C VAL A 23 3.37 3.46 3.37
N ASP A 24 2.74 4.11 4.34
CA ASP A 24 3.43 4.99 5.28
C ASP A 24 3.88 4.26 6.55
N LYS A 25 3.10 3.25 6.97
CA LYS A 25 3.30 2.53 8.24
C LYS A 25 2.61 1.17 8.21
N ILE A 26 3.19 0.19 8.89
CA ILE A 26 2.51 -1.07 9.25
C ILE A 26 2.10 -1.02 10.72
N LEU A 27 0.81 -1.22 10.97
CA LEU A 27 0.22 -1.28 12.31
C LEU A 27 0.31 -2.66 12.93
N GLU A 28 0.21 -3.69 12.10
CA GLU A 28 0.21 -5.09 12.51
C GLU A 28 0.71 -5.97 11.37
N GLN A 29 1.65 -6.86 11.68
CA GLN A 29 2.11 -7.90 10.78
C GLN A 29 2.15 -9.23 11.52
N GLU A 30 1.49 -10.22 10.93
CA GLU A 30 1.49 -11.63 11.32
C GLU A 30 1.99 -12.48 10.14
N GLU A 31 1.93 -13.80 10.23
CA GLU A 31 2.48 -14.70 9.21
C GLU A 31 1.79 -14.55 7.83
N ASN A 32 0.46 -14.43 7.82
CA ASN A 32 -0.34 -14.37 6.60
C ASN A 32 -1.24 -13.12 6.52
N LYS A 33 -1.10 -12.19 7.48
CA LYS A 33 -1.95 -11.00 7.60
C LYS A 33 -1.09 -9.77 7.85
N ILE A 34 -1.48 -8.65 7.24
CA ILE A 34 -0.81 -7.36 7.44
C ILE A 34 -1.82 -6.22 7.38
N ILE A 35 -1.65 -5.25 8.26
CA ILE A 35 -2.46 -4.03 8.34
C ILE A 35 -1.54 -2.83 8.13
N GLY A 36 -1.68 -2.17 6.98
CA GLY A 36 -0.93 -0.98 6.59
C GLY A 36 -1.77 0.29 6.69
N VAL A 37 -1.08 1.43 6.66
CA VAL A 37 -1.67 2.76 6.60
C VAL A 37 -1.14 3.49 5.38
N LYS A 38 -2.06 4.13 4.65
CA LYS A 38 -1.77 5.20 3.69
C LYS A 38 -2.53 6.46 4.13
N ASN A 39 -1.81 7.48 4.57
CA ASN A 39 -2.38 8.80 4.77
C ASN A 39 -2.57 9.46 3.40
N VAL A 40 -3.68 10.17 3.27
CA VAL A 40 -4.02 10.87 2.04
C VAL A 40 -3.93 12.36 2.32
N THR A 41 -3.05 13.06 1.62
CA THR A 41 -2.83 14.49 1.84
C THR A 41 -2.92 15.29 0.55
N ILE A 42 -3.43 16.52 0.62
CA ILE A 42 -3.56 17.40 -0.54
C ILE A 42 -2.19 17.69 -1.19
N ASN A 43 -1.11 17.50 -0.43
CA ASN A 43 0.27 17.70 -0.90
C ASN A 43 0.84 16.51 -1.71
N GLU A 44 0.00 15.58 -2.17
CA GLU A 44 0.43 14.49 -3.06
C GLU A 44 0.33 14.89 -4.54
N PRO A 45 1.31 14.50 -5.37
CA PRO A 45 1.43 15.02 -6.73
C PRO A 45 0.25 14.68 -7.65
N PHE A 46 -0.43 13.55 -7.42
CA PHE A 46 -1.56 13.13 -8.27
C PHE A 46 -2.81 14.00 -8.09
N PHE A 47 -2.94 14.75 -6.99
CA PHE A 47 -4.11 15.63 -6.78
C PHE A 47 -4.10 16.88 -7.67
N GLN A 48 -2.94 17.27 -8.22
CA GLN A 48 -2.87 18.36 -9.20
C GLN A 48 -3.70 18.05 -10.46
N GLY A 49 -3.78 16.77 -10.82
CA GLY A 49 -4.48 16.30 -12.02
C GLY A 49 -5.78 15.52 -11.75
N HIS A 50 -6.06 15.12 -10.52
CA HIS A 50 -7.18 14.21 -10.22
C HIS A 50 -8.04 14.72 -9.05
N PHE A 51 -8.85 15.74 -9.22
CA PHE A 51 -9.00 16.63 -10.38
C PHE A 51 -8.82 18.09 -9.94
N PRO A 52 -8.47 19.03 -10.84
CA PRO A 52 -8.46 20.46 -10.51
C PRO A 52 -9.80 20.90 -9.89
N GLY A 53 -9.76 21.45 -8.66
CA GLY A 53 -10.94 21.87 -7.92
C GLY A 53 -11.76 20.74 -7.25
N HIS A 54 -11.42 19.48 -7.47
CA HIS A 54 -12.08 18.32 -6.87
C HIS A 54 -11.07 17.18 -6.60
N PRO A 55 -10.20 17.33 -5.58
CA PRO A 55 -9.13 16.38 -5.31
C PRO A 55 -9.70 15.06 -4.81
N VAL A 56 -9.57 13.98 -5.58
CA VAL A 56 -10.03 12.64 -5.21
C VAL A 56 -8.90 11.64 -5.49
N MET A 57 -8.60 10.75 -4.55
CA MET A 57 -7.51 9.79 -4.77
C MET A 57 -7.90 8.83 -5.92
N PRO A 58 -7.04 8.61 -6.94
CA PRO A 58 -7.32 7.65 -7.98
C PRO A 58 -7.51 6.24 -7.40
N GLY A 59 -8.61 5.57 -7.74
CA GLY A 59 -8.91 4.23 -7.21
C GLY A 59 -7.80 3.20 -7.49
N VAL A 60 -7.12 3.34 -8.62
CA VAL A 60 -5.96 2.49 -8.97
C VAL A 60 -4.79 2.64 -7.98
N LEU A 61 -4.61 3.81 -7.36
CA LEU A 61 -3.57 4.00 -6.34
C LEU A 61 -3.97 3.39 -4.99
N ILE A 62 -5.27 3.21 -4.73
CA ILE A 62 -5.73 2.43 -3.58
C ILE A 62 -5.35 0.96 -3.78
N LEU A 63 -5.59 0.41 -4.98
CA LEU A 63 -5.19 -0.96 -5.32
C LEU A 63 -3.67 -1.14 -5.25
N GLU A 64 -2.90 -0.16 -5.73
CA GLU A 64 -1.44 -0.15 -5.61
C GLU A 64 -0.98 -0.14 -4.15
N ALA A 65 -1.56 0.73 -3.31
CA ALA A 65 -1.25 0.74 -1.87
C ALA A 65 -1.58 -0.59 -1.17
N MET A 66 -2.66 -1.26 -1.60
CA MET A 66 -2.99 -2.63 -1.16
C MET A 66 -1.93 -3.64 -1.59
N ALA A 67 -1.51 -3.60 -2.86
CA ALA A 67 -0.48 -4.47 -3.41
C ALA A 67 0.85 -4.29 -2.68
N GLN A 68 1.29 -3.04 -2.46
CA GLN A 68 2.51 -2.73 -1.72
C GLN A 68 2.45 -3.17 -0.26
N THR A 69 1.29 -3.00 0.40
CA THR A 69 1.10 -3.49 1.77
C THR A 69 1.26 -5.01 1.84
N GLY A 70 0.68 -5.75 0.90
CA GLY A 70 0.93 -7.20 0.76
C GLY A 70 2.39 -7.52 0.42
N GLY A 71 3.03 -6.69 -0.40
CA GLY A 71 4.45 -6.78 -0.72
C GLY A 71 5.34 -6.72 0.53
N VAL A 72 5.07 -5.81 1.47
CA VAL A 72 5.84 -5.70 2.73
C VAL A 72 5.85 -7.04 3.47
N LEU A 73 4.70 -7.72 3.55
CA LEU A 73 4.60 -9.04 4.17
C LEU A 73 5.44 -10.09 3.41
N MET A 74 5.40 -10.08 2.09
CA MET A 74 6.15 -11.05 1.26
C MET A 74 7.67 -10.84 1.32
N PHE A 75 8.13 -9.58 1.32
CA PHE A 75 9.56 -9.22 1.37
C PHE A 75 10.17 -9.28 2.76
N SER A 76 9.35 -9.40 3.81
CA SER A 76 9.83 -9.69 5.15
C SER A 76 10.42 -11.10 5.27
N LYS A 77 10.13 -12.00 4.32
CA LYS A 77 10.73 -13.34 4.24
C LYS A 77 12.10 -13.29 3.58
N GLU A 78 13.09 -13.95 4.18
CA GLU A 78 14.49 -13.91 3.74
C GLU A 78 14.65 -14.32 2.27
N GLU A 79 13.91 -15.36 1.85
CA GLU A 79 13.94 -15.88 0.48
C GLU A 79 13.49 -14.89 -0.60
N ASN A 80 12.84 -13.79 -0.23
CA ASN A 80 12.29 -12.81 -1.15
C ASN A 80 13.05 -11.48 -1.16
N LYS A 81 14.00 -11.27 -0.24
CA LYS A 81 14.80 -10.05 -0.18
C LYS A 81 15.52 -9.80 -1.52
N GLY A 82 15.49 -8.55 -1.98
CA GLY A 82 16.15 -8.12 -3.21
C GLY A 82 15.42 -8.47 -4.52
N LYS A 83 14.30 -9.20 -4.49
CA LYS A 83 13.49 -9.44 -5.69
C LYS A 83 12.60 -8.22 -5.99
N ILE A 84 12.20 -8.08 -7.26
CA ILE A 84 11.25 -7.06 -7.69
C ILE A 84 9.87 -7.72 -7.84
N PRO A 85 8.84 -7.27 -7.12
CA PRO A 85 7.49 -7.80 -7.28
C PRO A 85 6.89 -7.31 -8.60
N LEU A 86 6.23 -8.21 -9.31
CA LEU A 86 5.39 -7.85 -10.45
C LEU A 86 3.94 -8.19 -10.12
N PHE A 87 3.06 -7.21 -10.29
CA PHE A 87 1.65 -7.37 -10.01
C PHE A 87 0.94 -7.96 -11.22
N ALA A 88 0.58 -9.24 -11.14
CA ALA A 88 0.16 -10.03 -12.30
C ALA A 88 -1.31 -9.79 -12.72
N GLY A 89 -2.19 -9.47 -11.78
CA GLY A 89 -3.62 -9.31 -12.08
C GLY A 89 -4.43 -8.93 -10.85
N ILE A 90 -5.66 -8.47 -11.09
CA ILE A 90 -6.59 -8.03 -10.05
C ILE A 90 -7.97 -8.59 -10.36
N ASP A 91 -8.52 -9.34 -9.41
CA ASP A 91 -9.88 -9.86 -9.51
C ASP A 91 -10.84 -9.10 -8.59
N LYS A 92 -12.07 -8.90 -9.06
CA LYS A 92 -13.21 -8.42 -8.26
C LYS A 92 -12.99 -7.09 -7.51
N ALA A 93 -12.15 -6.20 -8.02
CA ALA A 93 -11.99 -4.85 -7.46
C ALA A 93 -13.32 -4.07 -7.51
N ARG A 94 -13.67 -3.42 -6.40
CA ARG A 94 -14.89 -2.57 -6.28
C ARG A 94 -14.59 -1.36 -5.42
N PHE A 95 -14.83 -0.17 -5.97
CA PHE A 95 -14.71 1.10 -5.24
C PHE A 95 -16.09 1.49 -4.71
N LYS A 96 -16.21 1.66 -3.39
CA LYS A 96 -17.50 1.92 -2.74
C LYS A 96 -17.73 3.38 -2.40
N LYS A 97 -16.66 4.09 -2.04
CA LYS A 97 -16.68 5.51 -1.71
C LYS A 97 -15.41 6.17 -2.24
N PRO A 98 -15.47 7.44 -2.67
CA PRO A 98 -14.28 8.23 -2.94
C PRO A 98 -13.43 8.39 -1.67
N VAL A 99 -12.14 8.66 -1.88
CA VAL A 99 -11.17 8.94 -0.82
C VAL A 99 -10.60 10.33 -1.07
N TYR A 100 -10.56 11.15 -0.02
CA TYR A 100 -10.24 12.57 -0.10
C TYR A 100 -8.98 12.92 0.73
N PRO A 101 -8.32 14.05 0.44
CA PRO A 101 -7.32 14.62 1.33
C PRO A 101 -7.83 14.74 2.77
N GLY A 102 -7.02 14.29 3.73
CA GLY A 102 -7.36 14.21 5.15
C GLY A 102 -7.78 12.80 5.61
N ASP A 103 -8.15 11.91 4.68
CA ASP A 103 -8.47 10.53 5.02
C ASP A 103 -7.22 9.73 5.41
N GLN A 104 -7.44 8.72 6.26
CA GLN A 104 -6.46 7.68 6.53
C GLN A 104 -7.00 6.33 6.06
N LEU A 105 -6.35 5.76 5.05
CA LEU A 105 -6.67 4.43 4.56
C LEU A 105 -6.03 3.38 5.45
N ILE A 106 -6.88 2.62 6.15
CA ILE A 106 -6.48 1.40 6.85
C ILE A 106 -6.63 0.22 5.89
N ILE A 107 -5.50 -0.34 5.50
CA ILE A 107 -5.40 -1.38 4.48
C ILE A 107 -5.17 -2.71 5.17
N LYS A 108 -6.10 -3.66 5.02
CA LYS A 108 -5.99 -5.01 5.56
C LYS A 108 -5.78 -6.00 4.41
N VAL A 109 -4.69 -6.75 4.47
CA VAL A 109 -4.34 -7.76 3.46
C VAL A 109 -4.18 -9.11 4.15
N GLU A 110 -4.71 -10.16 3.52
CA GLU A 110 -4.56 -11.54 3.94
C GLU A 110 -4.11 -12.40 2.75
N ILE A 111 -3.11 -13.23 2.98
CA ILE A 111 -2.65 -14.22 2.00
C ILE A 111 -3.67 -15.36 1.96
N VAL A 112 -4.36 -15.51 0.82
CA VAL A 112 -5.36 -16.57 0.63
C VAL A 112 -4.70 -17.88 0.20
N LYS A 113 -3.64 -17.81 -0.61
CA LYS A 113 -2.91 -18.97 -1.12
C LYS A 113 -1.50 -18.54 -1.54
N MET A 114 -0.48 -19.32 -1.16
CA MET A 114 0.83 -19.28 -1.79
C MET A 114 0.96 -20.45 -2.76
N VAL A 115 1.56 -20.22 -3.91
CA VAL A 115 1.77 -21.21 -4.97
C VAL A 115 3.26 -21.30 -5.26
#